data_AF-A0A2G4SKH8-F1
#
_entry.id   AF-A0A2G4SKH8-F1
#
_cell.length_a   1.000
_cell.length_b   1.000
_cell.length_c   1.000
_cell.angle_alpha   90.00
_cell.angle_beta   90.00
_cell.angle_gamma   90.00
#
_symmetry.space_group_name_H-M   'P 1'
#
loop_
_entity.id
_entity.type
_entity.pdbx_description
1 polymer ?
#
loop_
_entity_poly.entity_id
_entity_poly.type
_entity_poly.pdbx_seq_one_letter_code
_entity_poly.pdbx_strand_id
1 'polypeptide(L)'
;MAGKGVVRSIKNYAKGFSEVQIKVREATSNDPHGPSGVILNELAQLTFNEHDFIEIMDMLDKRLNDKGKNWRHVFKALVVLDYLLHFGSENVVMYAKENVYVIKTLREFQHLDDAGRDVGHNVRQKANEVTSLILDDQRLRDERKSPHSLQDRVWNIDYTSTALTRRNEPRYIDEERDLQRAIEESKRLAEIESKKRGDR
;
A
#
# COMPACT_ATOMS: atom_id res chain seq x y z
N MET A 1 -6.32 20.20 -6.57
CA MET A 1 -5.59 19.14 -5.83
C MET A 1 -4.06 19.18 -6.02
N ALA A 2 -3.44 20.25 -6.52
CA ALA A 2 -1.98 20.30 -6.79
C ALA A 2 -1.09 20.72 -5.59
N GLY A 3 -1.65 21.33 -4.54
CA GLY A 3 -0.84 21.95 -3.48
C GLY A 3 -0.19 21.00 -2.47
N LYS A 4 -0.79 19.82 -2.20
CA LYS A 4 -0.27 18.89 -1.16
C LYS A 4 1.00 18.16 -1.59
N GLY A 5 1.13 17.84 -2.89
CA GLY A 5 2.33 17.21 -3.44
C GLY A 5 3.55 18.14 -3.40
N VAL A 6 3.37 19.39 -3.84
CA VAL A 6 4.44 20.41 -3.85
C VAL A 6 4.96 20.72 -2.45
N VAL A 7 4.07 20.87 -1.45
CA VAL A 7 4.48 21.09 -0.04
C VAL A 7 5.27 19.91 0.51
N ARG A 8 4.93 18.68 0.11
CA ARG A 8 5.66 17.46 0.51
C ARG A 8 7.06 17.43 -0.12
N SER A 9 7.19 17.76 -1.40
CA SER A 9 8.47 17.82 -2.11
C SER A 9 9.41 18.87 -1.50
N ILE A 10 8.91 20.07 -1.18
CA ILE A 10 9.69 21.13 -0.51
C ILE A 10 10.16 20.67 0.87
N LYS A 11 9.28 20.02 1.65
CA LYS A 11 9.61 19.49 2.98
C LYS A 11 10.64 18.36 2.91
N ASN A 12 10.64 17.58 1.83
CA ASN A 12 11.62 16.51 1.64
C ASN A 12 13.01 17.07 1.34
N TYR A 13 13.09 18.05 0.43
CA TYR A 13 14.35 18.74 0.11
C TYR A 13 14.94 19.46 1.33
N ALA A 14 14.12 20.20 2.06
CA ALA A 14 14.56 20.94 3.24
C ALA A 14 15.04 20.03 4.40
N LYS A 15 14.60 18.77 4.43
CA LYS A 15 15.02 17.78 5.45
C LYS A 15 16.16 16.87 4.99
N GLY A 16 16.58 16.96 3.72
CA GLY A 16 17.63 16.11 3.16
C GLY A 16 17.25 14.63 3.12
N PHE A 17 15.97 14.29 2.90
CA PHE A 17 15.60 12.89 2.73
C PHE A 17 16.18 12.31 1.44
N SER A 18 16.70 11.09 1.51
CA SER A 18 17.12 10.32 0.34
C SER A 18 15.93 9.98 -0.57
N GLU A 19 16.20 9.59 -1.81
CA GLU A 19 15.15 9.12 -2.73
C GLU A 19 14.40 7.89 -2.18
N VAL A 20 15.12 6.97 -1.51
CA VAL A 20 14.56 5.78 -0.88
C VAL A 20 13.59 6.17 0.24
N GLN A 21 14.01 7.07 1.12
CA GLN A 21 13.15 7.59 2.19
C GLN A 21 11.92 8.30 1.64
N ILE A 22 12.06 9.04 0.53
CA ILE A 22 10.92 9.68 -0.14
C ILE A 22 9.92 8.64 -0.65
N LYS A 23 10.40 7.57 -1.30
CA LYS A 23 9.53 6.47 -1.78
C LYS A 23 8.77 5.79 -0.64
N VAL A 24 9.45 5.46 0.46
CA VAL A 24 8.77 4.86 1.62
C VAL A 24 7.74 5.81 2.23
N ARG A 25 8.07 7.12 2.32
CA ARG A 25 7.13 8.14 2.83
C ARG A 25 5.90 8.32 1.93
N GLU A 26 6.07 8.15 0.62
CA GLU A 26 4.98 8.16 -0.35
C GLU A 26 4.10 6.92 -0.23
N ALA A 27 4.70 5.72 -0.20
CA ALA A 27 3.99 4.46 -0.01
C ALA A 27 3.22 4.41 1.32
N THR A 28 3.73 5.08 2.36
CA THR A 28 3.13 5.14 3.70
C THR A 28 2.45 6.49 4.01
N SER A 29 1.98 7.21 2.99
CA SER A 29 1.31 8.50 3.19
C SER A 29 -0.04 8.38 3.93
N ASN A 30 -0.52 9.46 4.55
CA ASN A 30 -1.86 9.50 5.15
C ASN A 30 -3.00 9.67 4.12
N ASP A 31 -2.71 9.52 2.83
CA ASP A 31 -3.73 9.63 1.78
C ASP A 31 -4.68 8.40 1.84
N PRO A 32 -5.96 8.51 1.46
CA PRO A 32 -6.93 7.42 1.68
C PRO A 32 -6.72 6.18 0.81
N HIS A 33 -5.96 6.28 -0.28
CA HIS A 33 -5.69 5.18 -1.21
C HIS A 33 -4.42 4.42 -0.81
N GLY A 34 -4.35 3.12 -1.13
CA GLY A 34 -3.16 2.29 -0.88
C GLY A 34 -1.92 2.70 -1.68
N PRO A 35 -0.73 2.16 -1.34
CA PRO A 35 0.46 2.29 -2.19
C PRO A 35 0.22 1.60 -3.54
N SER A 36 0.77 2.16 -4.62
CA SER A 36 0.73 1.50 -5.94
C SER A 36 1.64 0.27 -5.94
N GLY A 37 1.29 -0.77 -6.70
CA GLY A 37 2.18 -1.92 -6.84
C GLY A 37 3.50 -1.61 -7.55
N VAL A 38 3.59 -0.50 -8.30
CA VAL A 38 4.85 0.00 -8.85
C VAL A 38 5.78 0.42 -7.73
N ILE A 39 5.32 1.26 -6.78
CA ILE A 39 6.17 1.69 -5.66
C ILE A 39 6.53 0.53 -4.72
N LEU A 40 5.62 -0.43 -4.54
CA LEU A 40 5.88 -1.64 -3.76
C LEU A 40 6.98 -2.50 -4.38
N ASN A 41 6.91 -2.73 -5.70
CA ASN A 41 7.95 -3.47 -6.42
C ASN A 41 9.29 -2.76 -6.37
N GLU A 42 9.32 -1.44 -6.59
CA GLU A 42 10.55 -0.66 -6.49
C GLU A 42 11.19 -0.77 -5.10
N LEU A 43 10.38 -0.62 -4.03
CA LEU A 43 10.87 -0.79 -2.66
C LEU A 43 11.39 -2.21 -2.42
N ALA A 44 10.71 -3.24 -2.94
CA ALA A 44 11.17 -4.64 -2.84
C ALA A 44 12.55 -4.83 -3.48
N GLN A 45 12.78 -4.27 -4.67
CA GLN A 45 14.09 -4.35 -5.33
C GLN A 45 15.17 -3.58 -4.56
N LEU A 46 14.84 -2.43 -3.98
CA LEU A 46 15.80 -1.63 -3.18
C LEU A 46 16.24 -2.36 -1.91
N THR A 47 15.43 -3.26 -1.34
CA THR A 47 15.85 -4.03 -0.13
C THR A 47 17.04 -4.97 -0.36
N PHE A 48 17.46 -5.23 -1.60
CA PHE A 48 18.66 -6.03 -1.89
C PHE A 48 19.96 -5.23 -1.74
N ASN A 49 19.89 -3.91 -1.66
CA ASN A 49 21.00 -3.06 -1.26
C ASN A 49 20.97 -2.86 0.26
N GLU A 50 22.09 -3.10 0.95
CA GLU A 50 22.15 -3.03 2.43
C GLU A 50 21.86 -1.63 2.97
N HIS A 51 22.36 -0.59 2.31
CA HIS A 51 22.15 0.79 2.74
C HIS A 51 20.67 1.18 2.59
N ASP A 52 20.08 0.91 1.42
CA ASP A 52 18.68 1.23 1.14
C ASP A 52 17.74 0.43 2.03
N PHE A 53 18.06 -0.84 2.28
CA PHE A 53 17.34 -1.68 3.26
C PHE A 53 17.27 -1.02 4.64
N ILE A 54 18.39 -0.53 5.17
CA ILE A 54 18.42 0.14 6.49
C ILE A 54 17.49 1.36 6.48
N GLU A 55 17.55 2.19 5.43
CA GLU A 55 16.69 3.36 5.32
C GLU A 55 15.20 3.00 5.20
N ILE A 56 14.87 1.93 4.47
CA ILE A 56 13.51 1.43 4.32
C ILE A 56 12.97 0.98 5.67
N MET A 57 13.71 0.12 6.38
CA MET A 57 13.26 -0.44 7.65
C MET A 57 13.17 0.62 8.75
N ASP A 58 14.12 1.55 8.83
CA ASP A 58 14.08 2.68 9.78
C ASP A 58 12.85 3.59 9.54
N MET A 59 12.51 3.87 8.28
CA MET A 59 11.31 4.65 7.98
C MET A 59 10.03 3.86 8.27
N LEU A 60 9.98 2.56 7.98
CA LEU A 60 8.83 1.71 8.30
C LEU A 60 8.62 1.61 9.81
N ASP A 61 9.66 1.45 10.61
CA ASP A 61 9.57 1.40 12.06
C ASP A 61 8.95 2.69 12.64
N LYS A 62 9.38 3.85 12.15
CA LYS A 62 8.77 5.16 12.50
C LYS A 62 7.28 5.21 12.18
N ARG A 63 6.86 4.60 11.06
CA ARG A 63 5.45 4.55 10.63
C ARG A 63 4.62 3.54 11.41
N LEU A 64 5.21 2.42 11.82
CA LEU A 64 4.55 1.42 12.65
C LEU A 64 4.30 1.94 14.08
N ASN A 65 5.14 2.85 14.56
CA ASN A 65 5.02 3.49 15.87
C ASN A 65 4.07 4.73 15.90
N ASP A 66 3.45 5.09 14.78
CA ASP A 66 2.42 6.15 14.74
C ASP A 66 1.15 5.74 15.51
N LYS A 67 0.33 6.71 15.93
CA LYS A 67 -0.84 6.48 16.79
C LYS A 67 -2.08 7.26 16.35
N GLY A 68 -3.25 6.76 16.76
CA GLY A 68 -4.54 7.47 16.64
C GLY A 68 -4.85 7.91 15.21
N LYS A 69 -5.02 9.22 15.00
CA LYS A 69 -5.39 9.83 13.71
C LYS A 69 -4.46 9.50 12.53
N ASN A 70 -3.25 9.02 12.81
CA ASN A 70 -2.27 8.59 11.80
C ASN A 70 -2.37 7.09 11.48
N TRP A 71 -3.48 6.41 11.81
CA TRP A 71 -3.67 4.97 11.58
C TRP A 71 -3.35 4.50 10.15
N ARG A 72 -3.53 5.35 9.12
CA ARG A 72 -3.17 4.99 7.74
C ARG A 72 -1.67 4.83 7.53
N HIS A 73 -0.84 5.58 8.24
CA HIS A 73 0.61 5.37 8.24
C HIS A 73 0.94 3.97 8.72
N VAL A 74 0.33 3.55 9.84
CA VAL A 74 0.54 2.25 10.46
C VAL A 74 0.03 1.13 9.53
N PHE A 75 -1.21 1.26 9.05
CA PHE A 75 -1.81 0.28 8.13
C PHE A 75 -0.97 0.11 6.85
N LYS A 76 -0.59 1.20 6.19
CA LYS A 76 0.21 1.13 4.97
C LYS A 76 1.63 0.65 5.21
N ALA A 77 2.22 0.94 6.37
CA ALA A 77 3.51 0.36 6.74
C ALA A 77 3.41 -1.16 6.88
N LEU A 78 2.32 -1.69 7.45
CA LEU A 78 2.06 -3.13 7.47
C LEU A 78 1.86 -3.71 6.06
N VAL A 79 1.20 -2.99 5.16
CA VAL A 79 1.04 -3.40 3.75
C VAL A 79 2.39 -3.45 3.03
N VAL A 80 3.23 -2.42 3.19
CA VAL A 80 4.58 -2.42 2.62
C VAL A 80 5.40 -3.57 3.19
N LEU A 81 5.43 -3.74 4.51
CA LEU A 81 6.17 -4.82 5.16
C LEU A 81 5.71 -6.20 4.68
N ASP A 82 4.41 -6.43 4.59
CA ASP A 82 3.84 -7.66 4.05
C ASP A 82 4.34 -7.93 2.63
N TYR A 83 4.34 -6.92 1.76
CA TYR A 83 4.88 -7.06 0.41
C TYR A 83 6.38 -7.41 0.42
N LEU A 84 7.17 -6.70 1.23
CA LEU A 84 8.61 -6.93 1.33
C LEU A 84 8.94 -8.32 1.90
N LEU A 85 8.12 -8.88 2.79
CA LEU A 85 8.29 -10.25 3.29
C LEU A 85 8.17 -11.30 2.19
N HIS A 86 7.41 -11.02 1.14
CA HIS A 86 7.22 -11.94 0.02
C HIS A 86 8.22 -11.71 -1.13
N PHE A 87 8.47 -10.44 -1.47
CA PHE A 87 9.21 -10.08 -2.69
C PHE A 87 10.57 -9.40 -2.42
N GLY A 88 10.82 -8.96 -1.18
CA GLY A 88 12.08 -8.31 -0.80
C GLY A 88 13.19 -9.30 -0.43
N SER A 89 14.32 -8.77 0.02
CA SER A 89 15.50 -9.53 0.42
C SER A 89 15.28 -10.35 1.70
N GLU A 90 16.12 -11.37 1.92
CA GLU A 90 16.09 -12.18 3.15
C GLU A 90 16.36 -11.34 4.41
N ASN A 91 17.05 -10.20 4.28
CA ASN A 91 17.29 -9.27 5.38
C ASN A 91 15.98 -8.72 5.96
N VAL A 92 14.95 -8.52 5.13
CA VAL A 92 13.61 -8.13 5.59
C VAL A 92 13.01 -9.19 6.50
N VAL A 93 13.12 -10.46 6.12
CA VAL A 93 12.60 -11.59 6.90
C VAL A 93 13.32 -11.70 8.24
N MET A 94 14.65 -11.61 8.24
CA MET A 94 15.46 -11.66 9.47
C MET A 94 15.07 -10.52 10.42
N TYR A 95 15.05 -9.28 9.92
CA TYR A 95 14.67 -8.11 10.70
C TYR A 95 13.25 -8.22 11.27
N ALA A 96 12.29 -8.68 10.46
CA ALA A 96 10.90 -8.81 10.87
C ALA A 96 10.71 -9.88 11.97
N LYS A 97 11.49 -10.97 11.93
CA LYS A 97 11.49 -12.00 12.98
C LYS A 97 12.07 -11.47 14.29
N GLU A 98 13.20 -10.79 14.23
CA GLU A 98 13.84 -10.19 15.41
C GLU A 98 12.95 -9.12 16.07
N ASN A 99 12.21 -8.36 15.26
CA ASN A 99 11.39 -7.24 15.72
C ASN A 99 9.88 -7.55 15.70
N VAL A 100 9.48 -8.83 15.67
CA VAL A 100 8.07 -9.24 15.55
C VAL A 100 7.18 -8.67 16.66
N TYR A 101 7.76 -8.34 17.82
CA TYR A 101 7.04 -7.73 18.93
C TYR A 101 6.39 -6.40 18.55
N VAL A 102 7.05 -5.57 17.72
CA VAL A 102 6.52 -4.28 17.25
C VAL A 102 5.19 -4.51 16.54
N ILE A 103 5.15 -5.48 15.62
CA ILE A 103 3.95 -5.84 14.85
C ILE A 103 2.89 -6.47 15.77
N LYS A 104 3.29 -7.31 16.74
CA LYS A 104 2.36 -7.91 17.71
C LYS A 104 1.61 -6.87 18.52
N THR A 105 2.23 -5.74 18.89
CA THR A 105 1.53 -4.67 19.61
C THR A 105 0.40 -4.03 18.80
N LEU A 106 0.48 -4.06 17.47
CA LEU A 106 -0.54 -3.49 16.58
C LEU A 106 -1.80 -4.35 16.46
N ARG A 107 -1.76 -5.58 16.97
CA ARG A 107 -2.94 -6.48 17.04
C ARG A 107 -4.03 -5.96 17.96
N GLU A 108 -3.69 -5.06 18.88
CA GLU A 108 -4.59 -4.39 19.80
C GLU A 108 -4.77 -2.89 19.45
N PHE A 109 -4.39 -2.46 18.25
CA PHE A 109 -4.50 -1.06 17.83
C PHE A 109 -5.95 -0.57 17.83
N GLN A 110 -6.25 0.51 18.55
CA GLN A 110 -7.59 1.09 18.65
C GLN A 110 -7.63 2.52 18.12
N HIS A 111 -8.59 2.79 17.22
CA HIS A 111 -8.90 4.14 16.80
C HIS A 111 -10.29 4.20 16.17
N LEU A 112 -11.14 5.10 16.68
CA LEU A 112 -12.40 5.49 16.04
C LEU A 112 -12.15 6.76 15.23
N ASP A 113 -12.70 6.83 14.01
CA ASP A 113 -12.65 8.05 13.21
C ASP A 113 -13.68 9.09 13.68
N ASP A 114 -13.70 10.25 13.01
CA ASP A 114 -14.59 11.36 13.34
C ASP A 114 -16.09 11.01 13.19
N ALA A 115 -16.42 9.94 12.45
CA ALA A 115 -17.77 9.42 12.28
C ALA A 115 -18.09 8.27 13.25
N GLY A 116 -17.20 7.98 14.20
CA GLY A 116 -17.34 6.89 15.18
C GLY A 116 -17.08 5.50 14.62
N ARG A 117 -16.48 5.38 13.43
CA ARG A 117 -16.18 4.09 12.80
C ARG A 117 -14.84 3.55 13.28
N ASP A 118 -14.77 2.26 13.58
CA ASP A 118 -13.54 1.58 13.98
C ASP A 118 -12.60 1.34 12.80
N VAL A 119 -11.81 2.36 12.47
CA VAL A 119 -10.71 2.28 11.50
C VAL A 119 -9.52 1.48 12.02
N GLY A 120 -9.42 1.29 13.34
CA GLY A 120 -8.39 0.45 13.95
C GLY A 120 -8.55 -1.04 13.62
N HIS A 121 -9.77 -1.50 13.33
CA HIS A 121 -10.05 -2.89 12.95
C HIS A 121 -9.15 -3.38 11.80
N ASN A 122 -8.99 -2.57 10.75
CA ASN A 122 -8.16 -2.92 9.59
C ASN A 122 -6.68 -3.08 9.96
N VAL A 123 -6.17 -2.24 10.86
CA VAL A 123 -4.80 -2.35 11.38
C VAL A 123 -4.63 -3.66 12.15
N ARG A 124 -5.58 -3.99 13.04
CA ARG A 124 -5.54 -5.22 13.83
C ARG A 124 -5.59 -6.47 12.94
N GLN A 125 -6.47 -6.50 11.95
CA GLN A 125 -6.56 -7.60 10.99
C GLN A 125 -5.23 -7.80 10.25
N LYS A 126 -4.68 -6.73 9.66
CA LYS A 126 -3.42 -6.82 8.91
C LYS A 126 -2.25 -7.22 9.81
N ALA A 127 -2.18 -6.68 11.03
CA ALA A 127 -1.16 -7.06 12.00
C ALA A 127 -1.24 -8.54 12.39
N ASN A 128 -2.44 -9.10 12.53
CA ASN A 128 -2.64 -10.54 12.77
C ASN A 128 -2.13 -11.38 11.59
N GLU A 129 -2.47 -11.01 10.35
CA GLU A 129 -2.02 -11.70 9.14
C GLU A 129 -0.49 -11.71 9.02
N VAL A 130 0.14 -10.53 9.14
CA VAL A 130 1.60 -10.36 9.03
C VAL A 130 2.32 -11.09 10.16
N THR A 131 1.81 -10.99 11.40
CA THR A 131 2.39 -11.74 12.53
C THR A 131 2.32 -13.24 12.29
N SER A 132 1.18 -13.74 11.80
CA SER A 132 0.99 -15.18 11.55
C SER A 132 1.93 -15.70 10.46
N LEU A 133 2.19 -14.88 9.44
CA LEU A 133 3.17 -15.20 8.39
C LEU A 133 4.61 -15.24 8.94
N ILE A 134 5.02 -14.23 9.72
CA ILE A 134 6.39 -14.15 10.26
C ILE A 134 6.69 -15.33 11.21
N LEU A 135 5.69 -15.79 11.98
CA LEU A 135 5.86 -16.88 12.94
C LEU A 135 5.82 -18.28 12.31
N ASP A 136 5.36 -18.41 11.06
CA ASP A 136 5.33 -19.67 10.32
C ASP A 136 6.45 -19.70 9.27
N ASP A 137 7.62 -20.13 9.71
CA ASP A 137 8.84 -20.21 8.89
C ASP A 137 8.67 -21.01 7.61
N GLN A 138 7.92 -22.11 7.67
CA GLN A 138 7.72 -22.99 6.53
C GLN A 138 6.82 -22.32 5.51
N ARG A 139 5.68 -21.80 5.97
CA ARG A 139 4.74 -21.07 5.11
C ARG A 139 5.40 -19.86 4.45
N LEU A 140 6.14 -19.05 5.21
CA LEU A 140 6.84 -17.89 4.66
C LEU A 140 7.86 -18.29 3.58
N ARG A 141 8.64 -19.35 3.81
CA ARG A 141 9.59 -19.87 2.80
C ARG A 141 8.87 -20.33 1.54
N ASP A 142 7.73 -20.98 1.66
CA ASP A 142 6.98 -21.50 0.52
C ASP A 142 6.29 -20.37 -0.27
N GLU A 143 5.70 -19.38 0.41
CA GLU A 143 5.10 -18.20 -0.23
C GLU A 143 6.16 -17.35 -0.97
N ARG A 144 7.41 -17.30 -0.50
CA ARG A 144 8.53 -16.62 -1.19
C ARG A 144 9.02 -17.37 -2.44
N LYS A 145 8.86 -18.70 -2.52
CA LYS A 145 9.25 -19.50 -3.70
C LYS A 145 8.26 -19.38 -4.86
N SER A 146 6.98 -19.15 -4.57
CA SER A 146 5.92 -19.00 -5.58
C SER A 146 5.04 -17.78 -5.30
N PRO A 147 5.57 -16.56 -5.48
CA PRO A 147 4.90 -15.36 -5.02
C PRO A 147 3.82 -14.85 -6.01
N HIS A 148 3.64 -15.51 -7.16
CA HIS A 148 2.68 -15.10 -8.21
C HIS A 148 1.23 -15.03 -7.69
N SER A 149 0.86 -15.83 -6.69
CA SER A 149 -0.49 -15.81 -6.10
C SER A 149 -0.75 -14.62 -5.15
N LEU A 150 0.30 -13.87 -4.76
CA LEU A 150 0.19 -12.72 -3.85
C LEU A 150 0.01 -11.40 -4.58
N GLN A 151 0.61 -11.26 -5.77
CA GLN A 151 0.49 -10.04 -6.57
C GLN A 151 -1.01 -9.70 -6.74
N ASP A 152 -1.82 -10.68 -7.15
CA ASP A 152 -3.27 -10.53 -7.31
C ASP A 152 -4.03 -10.21 -6.01
N ARG A 153 -3.55 -10.68 -4.85
CA ARG A 153 -4.21 -10.42 -3.56
C ARG A 153 -3.95 -9.01 -3.03
N VAL A 154 -2.73 -8.50 -3.20
CA VAL A 154 -2.33 -7.15 -2.74
C VAL A 154 -3.10 -6.06 -3.49
N TRP A 155 -3.43 -6.30 -4.77
CA TRP A 155 -4.27 -5.41 -5.57
C TRP A 155 -5.75 -5.41 -5.17
N ASN A 156 -6.23 -6.47 -4.51
CA ASN A 156 -7.62 -6.62 -4.07
C ASN A 156 -7.88 -6.15 -2.63
N ILE A 157 -6.88 -5.55 -1.96
CA ILE A 157 -7.07 -4.97 -0.62
C ILE A 157 -7.96 -3.74 -0.76
N ASP A 158 -9.18 -3.79 -0.22
CA ASP A 158 -10.07 -2.64 -0.17
C ASP A 158 -9.60 -1.66 0.93
N TYR A 159 -8.76 -0.72 0.55
CA TYR A 159 -8.27 0.38 1.41
C TYR A 159 -9.38 1.31 1.92
N THR A 160 -10.60 1.19 1.38
CA THR A 160 -11.79 1.98 1.77
C THR A 160 -12.76 1.21 2.66
N SER A 161 -12.66 -0.12 2.72
CA SER A 161 -13.55 -0.96 3.50
C SER A 161 -13.27 -0.79 4.98
N THR A 162 -14.20 -0.15 5.67
CA THR A 162 -14.28 -0.10 7.13
C THR A 162 -15.53 -0.87 7.49
N ALA A 163 -15.37 -2.17 7.72
CA ALA A 163 -16.39 -3.15 8.08
C ALA A 163 -17.43 -3.52 7.01
N LEU A 164 -17.56 -4.84 6.79
CA LEU A 164 -18.80 -5.60 6.58
C LEU A 164 -20.00 -4.79 6.04
N THR A 165 -19.89 -4.31 4.81
CA THR A 165 -21.05 -3.94 4.02
C THR A 165 -21.37 -5.10 3.07
N ARG A 166 -22.21 -6.00 3.59
CA ARG A 166 -23.03 -6.99 2.86
C ARG A 166 -22.29 -8.10 2.09
N ARG A 167 -22.52 -9.33 2.56
CA ARG A 167 -22.73 -10.58 1.81
C ARG A 167 -22.64 -10.45 0.27
N ASN A 168 -21.74 -11.23 -0.34
CA ASN A 168 -21.83 -11.77 -1.71
C ASN A 168 -22.04 -10.77 -2.86
N GLU A 169 -21.06 -9.92 -3.16
CA GLU A 169 -20.74 -9.60 -4.56
C GLU A 169 -19.22 -9.50 -4.74
N PRO A 170 -18.62 -10.29 -5.64
CA PRO A 170 -17.25 -10.02 -6.08
C PRO A 170 -17.26 -8.69 -6.84
N ARG A 171 -16.76 -7.62 -6.20
CA ARG A 171 -16.36 -6.41 -6.93
C ARG A 171 -15.08 -6.74 -7.71
N TYR A 172 -15.25 -7.30 -8.90
CA TYR A 172 -14.25 -7.10 -9.94
C TYR A 172 -14.23 -5.60 -10.23
N ILE A 173 -13.07 -4.97 -10.01
CA ILE A 173 -12.77 -3.67 -10.60
C ILE A 173 -12.68 -3.98 -12.10
N ASP A 174 -13.79 -3.77 -12.81
CA ASP A 174 -13.95 -4.07 -14.22
C ASP A 174 -13.24 -2.99 -15.05
N GLU A 175 -11.90 -3.01 -14.99
CA GLU A 175 -11.04 -2.16 -15.82
C GLU A 175 -11.41 -2.28 -17.30
N GLU A 176 -11.93 -3.45 -17.71
CA GLU A 176 -12.38 -3.69 -19.08
C GLU A 176 -13.67 -2.92 -19.43
N ARG A 177 -14.65 -2.80 -18.52
CA ARG A 177 -15.80 -1.89 -18.72
C ARG A 177 -15.40 -0.44 -18.83
N ASP A 178 -14.50 0.00 -17.96
CA ASP A 178 -14.10 1.41 -17.94
C ASP A 178 -13.27 1.75 -19.18
N LEU A 179 -12.43 0.80 -19.63
CA LEU A 179 -11.70 0.90 -20.90
C LEU A 179 -12.66 0.88 -22.10
N GLN A 180 -13.67 0.00 -22.10
CA GLN A 180 -14.69 -0.06 -23.15
C GLN A 180 -15.50 1.24 -23.24
N ARG A 181 -15.91 1.81 -22.09
CA ARG A 181 -16.61 3.10 -22.05
C ARG A 181 -15.73 4.23 -22.56
N ALA A 182 -14.46 4.27 -22.16
CA ALA A 182 -13.53 5.28 -22.63
C ALA A 182 -13.30 5.20 -24.16
N ILE A 183 -13.19 3.99 -24.71
CA ILE A 183 -13.06 3.77 -26.16
C ILE A 183 -14.33 4.19 -26.91
N GLU A 184 -15.51 3.86 -26.38
CA GLU A 184 -16.79 4.25 -26.99
C GLU A 184 -17.01 5.76 -26.96
N GLU A 185 -16.69 6.41 -25.84
CA GLU A 185 -16.79 7.86 -25.69
C GLU A 185 -15.79 8.58 -26.61
N SER A 186 -14.57 8.03 -26.74
CA SER A 186 -13.57 8.55 -27.67
C SER A 186 -13.99 8.39 -29.14
N LYS A 187 -14.64 7.28 -29.51
CA LYS A 187 -15.22 7.09 -30.85
C LYS A 187 -16.35 8.08 -31.11
N ARG A 188 -17.24 8.28 -30.13
CA ARG A 188 -18.38 9.21 -30.25
C ARG A 188 -17.92 10.66 -30.39
N LEU A 189 -16.91 11.07 -29.63
CA LEU A 189 -16.30 12.40 -29.75
C LEU A 189 -15.64 12.61 -31.12
N ALA A 190 -14.92 11.60 -31.62
CA ALA A 190 -14.30 11.65 -32.95
C ALA A 190 -15.34 11.76 -34.08
N GLU A 191 -16.49 11.09 -33.96
CA GLU A 191 -17.61 11.21 -34.92
C GLU A 191 -18.29 12.58 -34.87
N ILE A 192 -18.44 13.17 -33.68
CA ILE A 192 -18.98 14.53 -33.53
C ILE A 192 -18.00 15.54 -34.13
N GLU A 193 -16.70 15.35 -33.94
CA GLU A 193 -15.66 16.21 -34.48
C GLU A 193 -15.54 16.10 -36.01
N SER A 194 -15.63 14.88 -36.56
CA SER A 194 -15.58 14.67 -38.01
C SER A 194 -16.80 15.26 -38.73
N LYS A 195 -18.01 15.15 -38.14
CA LYS A 195 -19.21 15.83 -38.65
C LYS A 195 -19.08 17.35 -38.60
N LYS A 196 -18.52 17.92 -37.52
CA LYS A 196 -18.25 19.37 -37.42
C LYS A 196 -17.19 19.87 -38.41
N ARG A 197 -16.28 19.00 -38.87
CA ARG A 197 -15.26 19.33 -39.87
C ARG A 197 -15.76 19.18 -41.31
N GLY A 198 -16.84 18.43 -41.54
CA GLY A 198 -17.47 18.27 -42.86
C GLY A 198 -18.45 19.40 -43.25
N ASP A 199 -18.92 20.18 -42.27
CA ASP A 199 -19.84 21.32 -42.48
C ASP A 199 -19.12 22.68 -42.59
N ARG A 200 -17.85 22.71 -43.03
CA ARG A 200 -17.10 23.94 -43.35
C ARG A 200 -16.60 23.94 -44.79
#